data_AF-A0A2U2SG83-F1
#
_entry.id   AF-A0A2U2SG83-F1
#
_cell.length_a   1.000
_cell.length_b   1.000
_cell.length_c   1.000
_cell.angle_alpha   90.00
_cell.angle_beta   90.00
_cell.angle_gamma   90.00
#
_symmetry.space_group_name_H-M   'P 1'
#
loop_
_entity.id
_entity.type
_entity.pdbx_description
1 polymer ?
#
loop_
_entity_poly.entity_id
_entity_poly.type
_entity_poly.pdbx_seq_one_letter_code
_entity_poly.pdbx_strand_id
1 'polypeptide(L)'
;ERAADQVNMALQPRQPGSAIKPLVYLAAFERGWTPATLIMDVPVEYPDGKGGVYRPVNYDGKFRGPVLVRAALANSLNIPAVRALEFVGIPAFQEMAKRLGITTLTRRDYGLALALGSGEVSLLELTGAYQVIANGGRRISPVAVLRVTDGLGRQIEAYQPPQGEAVLRPEHAYLITHILADNEARTPLFGANSPLRLSRPAAAKTGTTNDFRDSWTVGYTPDVVVGVWVGNADNRPTRGLSGLDGAAPIWHAMMERIVAETRVHDFVRPRGIVEVEICADSGTIPSPDCPRRRRELFAYDQLPLGPEHDIHQRLRIDTRANCVVTDSRPPEEGIEERYYQVYPPEGRAWALEHGIEQPPPPCTSTEGTAVAAIHWPGDGQLIEGIVSIQGVALAADFSHYVVEYGVGWSPETFVPLSAPQMQPVEGGILAEWDTRPHPNGPYTLRVVVFNRHGGRYEGRSTVVVDNLLPEVAPTWSWEEPPTPMPWPFEILPPDLMEATPTPEQFPVPTVPMLPPELPDILQPDDYPTPSPESDTLPWPWPGATITPTPEGPMWFPSPEEPPVPWPTATPLPVENSAIATP
;
A
#
# COMPACT_ATOMS: atom_id res chain seq x y z
N GLU A 1 45.00 6.27 3.26
CA GLU A 1 44.26 7.28 2.49
C GLU A 1 43.74 6.83 1.11
N ARG A 2 44.07 5.65 0.54
CA ARG A 2 43.58 5.24 -0.82
C ARG A 2 42.39 4.26 -0.87
N ALA A 3 41.72 3.95 0.24
CA ALA A 3 40.59 3.01 0.25
C ALA A 3 39.20 3.69 0.18
N ALA A 4 39.14 5.01 0.35
CA ALA A 4 37.86 5.75 0.35
C ALA A 4 37.34 6.07 -1.07
N ASP A 5 38.21 6.05 -2.08
CA ASP A 5 37.90 6.52 -3.45
C ASP A 5 37.21 5.46 -4.32
N GLN A 6 36.83 4.31 -3.74
CA GLN A 6 36.24 3.17 -4.45
C GLN A 6 34.90 2.69 -3.86
N VAL A 7 34.28 3.46 -2.95
CA VAL A 7 33.00 3.07 -2.36
C VAL A 7 31.85 3.34 -3.33
N ASN A 8 31.24 2.28 -3.86
CA ASN A 8 30.01 2.40 -4.62
C ASN A 8 28.81 2.55 -3.66
N MET A 9 28.42 3.80 -3.42
CA MET A 9 27.29 4.13 -2.54
C MET A 9 25.94 3.58 -3.02
N ALA A 10 25.78 3.23 -4.31
CA ALA A 10 24.55 2.62 -4.80
C ALA A 10 24.30 1.22 -4.21
N LEU A 11 25.36 0.55 -3.74
CA LEU A 11 25.32 -0.79 -3.17
C LEU A 11 25.43 -0.79 -1.64
N GLN A 12 25.69 0.36 -1.01
CA GLN A 12 25.82 0.44 0.44
C GLN A 12 24.44 0.63 1.09
N PRO A 13 24.08 -0.15 2.12
CA PRO A 13 22.84 0.06 2.86
C PRO A 13 22.81 1.44 3.53
N ARG A 14 21.67 2.12 3.40
CA ARG A 14 21.37 3.41 4.02
C ARG A 14 19.90 3.45 4.43
N GLN A 15 19.55 4.31 5.39
CA GLN A 15 18.16 4.45 5.83
C GLN A 15 17.33 5.13 4.72
N PRO A 16 16.31 4.47 4.14
CA PRO A 16 15.52 5.02 3.03
C PRO A 16 14.55 6.12 3.45
N GLY A 17 14.35 6.31 4.76
CA GLY A 17 13.35 7.21 5.29
C GLY A 17 11.95 6.88 4.75
N SER A 18 11.18 7.92 4.45
CA SER A 18 9.83 7.80 3.86
C SER A 18 9.76 7.15 2.47
N ALA A 19 10.88 6.89 1.79
CA ALA A 19 10.86 6.20 0.49
C ALA A 19 10.45 4.72 0.62
N ILE A 20 10.44 4.16 1.84
CA ILE A 20 9.96 2.80 2.11
C ILE A 20 8.42 2.71 2.14
N LYS A 21 7.71 3.83 2.38
CA LYS A 21 6.26 3.82 2.64
C LYS A 21 5.42 3.11 1.58
N PRO A 22 5.66 3.26 0.26
CA PRO A 22 4.88 2.53 -0.73
C PRO A 22 4.86 1.02 -0.52
N LEU A 23 5.95 0.43 0.00
CA LEU A 23 6.04 -1.00 0.29
C LEU A 23 5.18 -1.40 1.49
N VAL A 24 5.06 -0.52 2.49
CA VAL A 24 4.18 -0.71 3.65
C VAL A 24 2.72 -0.71 3.19
N TYR A 25 2.33 0.25 2.33
CA TYR A 25 0.97 0.32 1.79
C TYR A 25 0.65 -0.82 0.81
N LEU A 26 1.62 -1.32 0.03
CA LEU A 26 1.44 -2.55 -0.76
C LEU A 26 1.08 -3.74 0.14
N ALA A 27 1.81 -3.92 1.25
CA ALA A 27 1.51 -4.99 2.19
C ALA A 27 0.14 -4.81 2.86
N ALA A 28 -0.29 -3.56 3.09
CA ALA A 28 -1.63 -3.28 3.60
C ALA A 28 -2.72 -3.61 2.57
N PHE A 29 -2.48 -3.34 1.28
CA PHE A 29 -3.42 -3.67 0.19
C PHE A 29 -3.62 -5.17 0.03
N GLU A 30 -2.57 -5.98 0.22
CA GLU A 30 -2.70 -7.45 0.27
C GLU A 30 -3.54 -7.94 1.45
N ARG A 31 -3.75 -7.10 2.48
CA ARG A 31 -4.60 -7.37 3.65
C ARG A 31 -5.95 -6.65 3.62
N GLY A 32 -6.36 -6.12 2.46
CA GLY A 32 -7.70 -5.56 2.26
C GLY A 32 -7.80 -4.04 2.42
N TRP A 33 -6.71 -3.33 2.68
CA TRP A 33 -6.75 -1.86 2.56
C TRP A 33 -6.90 -1.43 1.10
N THR A 34 -7.49 -0.25 0.92
CA THR A 34 -7.72 0.36 -0.39
C THR A 34 -7.19 1.81 -0.37
N PRO A 35 -7.10 2.49 -1.53
CA PRO A 35 -6.78 3.93 -1.56
C PRO A 35 -7.76 4.79 -0.75
N ALA A 36 -8.98 4.27 -0.49
CA ALA A 36 -10.04 4.92 0.27
C ALA A 36 -10.09 4.48 1.75
N THR A 37 -9.21 3.61 2.23
CA THR A 37 -9.22 3.27 3.66
C THR A 37 -8.94 4.51 4.51
N LEU A 38 -9.83 4.75 5.49
CA LEU A 38 -9.72 5.84 6.45
C LEU A 38 -8.70 5.51 7.54
N ILE A 39 -7.80 6.46 7.84
CA ILE A 39 -6.77 6.34 8.86
C ILE A 39 -6.79 7.60 9.73
N MET A 40 -6.69 7.43 11.06
CA MET A 40 -6.60 8.56 11.99
C MET A 40 -5.16 9.04 12.16
N ASP A 41 -4.86 10.20 11.55
CA ASP A 41 -3.64 11.00 11.74
C ASP A 41 -3.75 11.88 13.00
N VAL A 42 -3.72 11.23 14.16
CA VAL A 42 -3.89 11.80 15.50
C VAL A 42 -2.72 11.37 16.41
N PRO A 43 -2.45 12.07 17.54
CA PRO A 43 -1.42 11.64 18.48
C PRO A 43 -1.60 10.18 18.90
N VAL A 44 -0.50 9.42 18.88
CA VAL A 44 -0.50 8.00 19.22
C VAL A 44 0.81 7.61 19.90
N GLU A 45 0.74 6.64 20.79
CA GLU A 45 1.85 6.14 21.58
C GLU A 45 1.97 4.63 21.42
N TYR A 46 3.20 4.13 21.24
CA TYR A 46 3.49 2.70 21.17
C TYR A 46 4.58 2.33 22.17
N PRO A 47 4.59 1.11 22.72
CA PRO A 47 5.75 0.60 23.44
C PRO A 47 6.99 0.57 22.53
N ASP A 48 8.15 1.01 23.01
CA ASP A 48 9.40 1.01 22.22
C ASP A 48 10.20 -0.30 22.32
N GLY A 49 9.69 -1.29 23.06
CA GLY A 49 10.35 -2.57 23.32
C GLY A 49 11.51 -2.51 24.33
N LYS A 50 11.82 -1.34 24.89
CA LYS A 50 12.91 -1.08 25.86
C LYS A 50 12.41 -0.48 27.17
N GLY A 51 11.09 -0.53 27.40
CA GLY A 51 10.44 0.05 28.58
C GLY A 51 10.14 1.55 28.46
N GLY A 52 10.34 2.14 27.29
CA GLY A 52 9.94 3.50 26.94
C GLY A 52 8.74 3.52 25.99
N VAL A 53 8.50 4.70 25.42
CA VAL A 53 7.37 4.98 24.53
C VAL A 53 7.87 5.61 23.24
N TYR A 54 7.43 5.06 22.10
CA TYR A 54 7.59 5.63 20.78
C TYR A 54 6.39 6.50 20.41
N ARG A 55 6.65 7.78 20.13
CA ARG A 55 5.64 8.78 19.74
C ARG A 55 5.96 9.32 18.34
N PRO A 56 5.43 8.73 17.26
CA PRO A 56 5.66 9.25 15.92
C PRO A 56 5.01 10.62 15.75
N VAL A 57 5.68 11.50 15.00
CA VAL A 57 5.15 12.81 14.60
C VAL A 57 5.28 12.96 13.09
N ASN A 58 4.36 13.73 12.49
CA ASN A 58 4.51 14.14 11.09
C ASN A 58 5.66 15.13 10.94
N TYR A 59 6.20 15.22 9.72
CA TYR A 59 7.34 16.09 9.41
C TYR A 59 7.08 17.56 9.78
N ASP A 60 5.84 18.03 9.61
CA ASP A 60 5.41 19.40 9.95
C ASP A 60 4.89 19.54 11.39
N GLY A 61 4.94 18.47 12.19
CA GLY A 61 4.45 18.45 13.57
C GLY A 61 2.92 18.54 13.72
N LYS A 62 2.16 18.48 12.62
CA LYS A 62 0.69 18.64 12.64
C LYS A 62 -0.03 17.30 12.59
N PHE A 63 -1.23 17.26 13.16
CA PHE A 63 -2.16 16.13 13.11
C PHE A 63 -3.37 16.53 12.27
N ARG A 64 -3.73 15.72 11.27
CA ARG A 64 -4.82 16.02 10.32
C ARG A 64 -6.15 15.36 10.68
N GLY A 65 -6.17 14.48 11.68
CA GLY A 65 -7.36 13.70 12.00
C GLY A 65 -7.65 12.66 10.91
N PRO A 66 -8.87 12.53 10.40
CA PRO A 66 -9.22 11.54 9.38
C PRO A 66 -8.51 11.82 8.05
N VAL A 67 -7.77 10.85 7.54
CA VAL A 67 -7.15 10.89 6.20
C VAL A 67 -7.32 9.58 5.47
N LEU A 68 -7.61 9.63 4.17
CA LEU A 68 -7.65 8.43 3.32
C LEU A 68 -6.22 8.01 2.92
N VAL A 69 -5.98 6.72 2.69
CA VAL A 69 -4.68 6.18 2.25
C VAL A 69 -4.07 6.98 1.09
N ARG A 70 -4.86 7.34 0.07
CA ARG A 70 -4.41 8.18 -1.05
C ARG A 70 -3.74 9.46 -0.56
N ALA A 71 -4.42 10.21 0.30
CA ALA A 71 -3.91 11.49 0.82
C ALA A 71 -2.71 11.26 1.74
N ALA A 72 -2.75 10.22 2.58
CA ALA A 72 -1.70 9.91 3.53
C ALA A 72 -0.37 9.53 2.83
N LEU A 73 -0.42 8.65 1.83
CA LEU A 73 0.77 8.23 1.08
C LEU A 73 1.27 9.36 0.15
N ALA A 74 0.39 10.05 -0.56
CA ALA A 74 0.77 11.15 -1.45
C ALA A 74 1.45 12.30 -0.71
N ASN A 75 1.00 12.61 0.51
CA ASN A 75 1.61 13.63 1.38
C ASN A 75 2.68 13.08 2.31
N SER A 76 3.01 11.78 2.20
CA SER A 76 4.06 11.14 2.99
C SER A 76 3.89 11.32 4.51
N LEU A 77 2.67 11.20 5.02
CA LEU A 77 2.37 11.33 6.45
C LEU A 77 3.00 10.16 7.24
N ASN A 78 3.56 10.45 8.42
CA ASN A 78 4.30 9.49 9.23
C ASN A 78 3.37 8.59 10.05
N ILE A 79 2.39 9.20 10.74
CA ILE A 79 1.51 8.45 11.65
C ILE A 79 0.64 7.44 10.88
N PRO A 80 -0.01 7.78 9.75
CA PRO A 80 -0.71 6.79 8.94
C PRO A 80 0.18 5.65 8.43
N ALA A 81 1.45 5.92 8.08
CA ALA A 81 2.38 4.87 7.65
C ALA A 81 2.75 3.93 8.82
N VAL A 82 2.90 4.46 10.03
CA VAL A 82 3.12 3.65 11.24
C VAL A 82 1.90 2.78 11.54
N ARG A 83 0.68 3.33 11.44
CA ARG A 83 -0.57 2.55 11.58
C ARG A 83 -0.71 1.49 10.49
N ALA A 84 -0.28 1.78 9.26
CA ALA A 84 -0.24 0.79 8.19
C ALA A 84 0.68 -0.38 8.54
N LEU A 85 1.87 -0.11 9.09
CA LEU A 85 2.77 -1.18 9.53
C LEU A 85 2.26 -1.92 10.76
N GLU A 86 1.56 -1.25 11.68
CA GLU A 86 0.88 -1.89 12.79
C GLU A 86 -0.17 -2.89 12.30
N PHE A 87 -1.01 -2.48 11.34
CA PHE A 87 -2.01 -3.33 10.70
C PHE A 87 -1.39 -4.52 9.92
N VAL A 88 -0.29 -4.26 9.21
CA VAL A 88 0.42 -5.28 8.42
C VAL A 88 1.24 -6.22 9.30
N GLY A 89 1.76 -5.75 10.43
CA GLY A 89 2.75 -6.48 11.20
C GLY A 89 4.13 -6.51 10.53
N ILE A 90 5.18 -6.51 11.35
CA ILE A 90 6.57 -6.44 10.90
C ILE A 90 6.98 -7.65 10.04
N PRO A 91 6.64 -8.91 10.40
CA PRO A 91 7.04 -10.08 9.61
C PRO A 91 6.48 -10.05 8.19
N ALA A 92 5.20 -9.70 8.01
CA ALA A 92 4.57 -9.62 6.70
C ALA A 92 5.17 -8.50 5.85
N PHE A 93 5.53 -7.36 6.47
CA PHE A 93 6.25 -6.30 5.78
C PHE A 93 7.67 -6.72 5.34
N GLN A 94 8.39 -7.47 6.17
CA GLN A 94 9.71 -8.01 5.79
C GLN A 94 9.59 -9.00 4.61
N GLU A 95 8.56 -9.85 4.61
CA GLU A 95 8.32 -10.77 3.49
C GLU A 95 7.91 -10.01 2.22
N MET A 96 7.08 -8.97 2.32
CA MET A 96 6.82 -8.06 1.20
C MET A 96 8.12 -7.44 0.65
N ALA A 97 8.96 -6.87 1.53
CA ALA A 97 10.24 -6.28 1.12
C ALA A 97 11.15 -7.29 0.41
N LYS A 98 11.24 -8.52 0.93
CA LYS A 98 12.00 -9.63 0.33
C LYS A 98 11.47 -10.02 -1.04
N ARG A 99 10.13 -10.15 -1.21
CA ARG A 99 9.50 -10.39 -2.52
C ARG A 99 9.80 -9.28 -3.53
N LEU A 100 10.00 -8.05 -3.07
CA LEU A 100 10.38 -6.93 -3.93
C LEU A 100 11.90 -6.83 -4.19
N GLY A 101 12.70 -7.76 -3.66
CA GLY A 101 14.14 -7.84 -3.89
C GLY A 101 15.01 -7.14 -2.85
N ILE A 102 14.43 -6.68 -1.73
CA ILE A 102 15.20 -6.12 -0.61
C ILE A 102 15.71 -7.26 0.27
N THR A 103 17.02 -7.41 0.37
CA THR A 103 17.67 -8.51 1.11
C THR A 103 18.23 -8.10 2.47
N THR A 104 18.29 -6.80 2.76
CA THR A 104 18.94 -6.24 3.95
C THR A 104 18.03 -6.17 5.19
N LEU A 105 16.70 -6.16 5.03
CA LEU A 105 15.73 -5.98 6.11
C LEU A 105 15.44 -7.29 6.86
N THR A 106 16.46 -7.92 7.45
CA THR A 106 16.37 -9.27 8.03
C THR A 106 16.38 -9.34 9.55
N ARG A 107 16.63 -8.21 10.24
CA ARG A 107 16.66 -8.17 11.70
C ARG A 107 15.29 -8.49 12.30
N ARG A 108 15.29 -9.15 13.46
CA ARG A 108 14.06 -9.52 14.19
C ARG A 108 13.61 -8.49 15.22
N ASP A 109 14.49 -7.55 15.57
CA ASP A 109 14.26 -6.53 16.60
C ASP A 109 13.77 -5.20 16.01
N TYR A 110 13.26 -5.20 14.78
CA TYR A 110 12.61 -4.02 14.23
C TYR A 110 11.35 -3.69 15.03
N GLY A 111 11.10 -2.39 15.21
CA GLY A 111 9.84 -1.86 15.72
C GLY A 111 9.09 -1.08 14.63
N LEU A 112 7.98 -0.44 15.00
CA LEU A 112 7.12 0.28 14.06
C LEU A 112 7.78 1.49 13.37
N ALA A 113 8.92 1.98 13.90
CA ALA A 113 9.75 2.97 13.20
C ALA A 113 10.27 2.48 11.84
N LEU A 114 10.23 1.17 11.57
CA LEU A 114 10.56 0.59 10.27
C LEU A 114 9.68 1.16 9.14
N ALA A 115 8.43 1.52 9.43
CA ALA A 115 7.53 2.19 8.48
C ALA A 115 8.08 3.54 7.98
N LEU A 116 9.00 4.13 8.73
CA LEU A 116 9.64 5.40 8.45
C LEU A 116 11.11 5.22 8.00
N GLY A 117 11.52 3.98 7.70
CA GLY A 117 12.84 3.68 7.14
C GLY A 117 13.96 3.56 8.16
N SER A 118 13.67 3.09 9.40
CA SER A 118 14.71 2.82 10.40
C SER A 118 15.60 1.59 10.07
N GLY A 119 15.23 0.79 9.07
CA GLY A 119 16.05 -0.28 8.51
C GLY A 119 16.80 0.19 7.26
N GLU A 120 18.02 -0.29 7.06
CA GLU A 120 18.87 0.14 5.96
C GLU A 120 18.66 -0.74 4.72
N VAL A 121 18.64 -0.11 3.53
CA VAL A 121 18.53 -0.75 2.21
C VAL A 121 19.52 -0.10 1.26
N SER A 122 20.04 -0.85 0.27
CA SER A 122 20.85 -0.22 -0.77
C SER A 122 19.98 0.54 -1.76
N LEU A 123 20.56 1.53 -2.44
CA LEU A 123 19.86 2.28 -3.49
C LEU A 123 19.46 1.37 -4.65
N LEU A 124 20.30 0.40 -5.00
CA LEU A 124 19.98 -0.56 -6.06
C LEU A 124 18.76 -1.42 -5.69
N GLU A 125 18.69 -1.94 -4.46
CA GLU A 125 17.55 -2.75 -4.01
C GLU A 125 16.25 -1.93 -3.97
N LEU A 126 16.28 -0.71 -3.41
CA LEU A 126 15.08 0.12 -3.34
C LEU A 126 14.61 0.55 -4.74
N THR A 127 15.54 0.89 -5.64
CA THR A 127 15.20 1.19 -7.05
C THR A 127 14.62 -0.04 -7.74
N GLY A 128 15.16 -1.23 -7.47
CA GLY A 128 14.61 -2.51 -7.93
C GLY A 128 13.19 -2.77 -7.43
N ALA A 129 12.90 -2.48 -6.16
CA ALA A 129 11.54 -2.60 -5.62
C ALA A 129 10.55 -1.68 -6.34
N TYR A 130 10.96 -0.45 -6.69
CA TYR A 130 10.13 0.46 -7.48
C TYR A 130 10.00 0.03 -8.94
N GLN A 131 11.00 -0.65 -9.51
CA GLN A 131 10.88 -1.31 -10.82
C GLN A 131 9.76 -2.34 -10.82
N VAL A 132 9.60 -3.13 -9.76
CA VAL A 132 8.49 -4.08 -9.65
C VAL A 132 7.14 -3.36 -9.74
N ILE A 133 6.99 -2.24 -9.03
CA ILE A 133 5.74 -1.44 -9.05
C ILE A 133 5.50 -0.86 -10.45
N ALA A 134 6.52 -0.23 -11.04
CA ALA A 134 6.45 0.36 -12.37
C ALA A 134 6.12 -0.68 -13.47
N ASN A 135 6.61 -1.90 -13.30
CA ASN A 135 6.44 -3.02 -14.24
C ASN A 135 5.24 -3.92 -13.89
N GLY A 136 4.18 -3.35 -13.31
CA GLY A 136 2.92 -4.05 -13.07
C GLY A 136 3.02 -5.27 -12.16
N GLY A 137 3.98 -5.29 -11.24
CA GLY A 137 4.18 -6.36 -10.27
C GLY A 137 5.19 -7.44 -10.67
N ARG A 138 5.90 -7.27 -11.79
CA ARG A 138 6.90 -8.23 -12.28
C ARG A 138 8.33 -7.81 -11.92
N ARG A 139 8.99 -8.60 -11.08
CA ARG A 139 10.38 -8.41 -10.67
C ARG A 139 11.34 -8.89 -11.75
N ILE A 140 12.26 -8.03 -12.13
CA ILE A 140 13.38 -8.35 -13.02
C ILE A 140 14.66 -7.93 -12.30
N SER A 141 15.59 -8.87 -12.11
CA SER A 141 16.86 -8.56 -11.47
C SER A 141 17.69 -7.59 -12.33
N PRO A 142 18.33 -6.57 -11.73
CA PRO A 142 19.17 -5.65 -12.47
C PRO A 142 20.38 -6.39 -13.06
N VAL A 143 20.70 -6.09 -14.32
CA VAL A 143 21.88 -6.63 -15.03
C VAL A 143 22.75 -5.50 -15.56
N ALA A 144 24.07 -5.66 -15.44
CA ALA A 144 25.05 -4.68 -15.93
C ALA A 144 25.74 -5.13 -17.22
N VAL A 145 25.81 -6.44 -17.48
CA VAL A 145 26.49 -7.02 -18.65
C VAL A 145 25.43 -7.52 -19.63
N LEU A 146 25.33 -6.86 -20.79
CA LEU A 146 24.35 -7.21 -21.81
C LEU A 146 24.91 -8.12 -22.90
N ARG A 147 26.23 -8.10 -23.13
CA ARG A 147 26.89 -8.90 -24.16
C ARG A 147 28.37 -9.08 -23.84
N VAL A 148 28.88 -10.28 -24.08
CA VAL A 148 30.31 -10.63 -24.03
C VAL A 148 30.74 -11.10 -25.41
N THR A 149 31.84 -10.57 -25.93
CA THR A 149 32.41 -10.92 -27.24
C THR A 149 33.88 -11.32 -27.11
N ASP A 150 34.36 -12.18 -28.01
CA ASP A 150 35.78 -12.49 -28.13
C ASP A 150 36.56 -11.38 -28.87
N GLY A 151 37.89 -11.56 -28.99
CA GLY A 151 38.77 -10.61 -29.69
C GLY A 151 38.54 -10.50 -31.21
N LEU A 152 37.73 -11.39 -31.79
CA LEU A 152 37.30 -11.36 -33.19
C LEU A 152 35.89 -10.75 -33.34
N GLY A 153 35.29 -10.27 -32.23
CA GLY A 153 33.94 -9.71 -32.21
C GLY A 153 32.83 -10.76 -32.23
N ARG A 154 33.14 -12.05 -32.10
CA ARG A 154 32.12 -13.11 -32.03
C ARG A 154 31.47 -13.10 -30.67
N GLN A 155 30.14 -13.17 -30.65
CA GLN A 155 29.37 -13.18 -29.42
C GLN A 155 29.57 -14.50 -28.66
N ILE A 156 30.02 -14.38 -27.41
CA ILE A 156 30.15 -15.49 -26.45
C ILE A 156 28.83 -15.62 -25.68
N GLU A 157 28.32 -14.49 -25.20
CA GLU A 157 27.10 -14.43 -24.40
C GLU A 157 26.34 -13.15 -24.72
N ALA A 158 25.01 -13.22 -24.67
CA ALA A 158 24.15 -12.04 -24.70
C ALA A 158 23.01 -12.23 -23.71
N TYR A 159 22.72 -11.17 -22.98
CA TYR A 159 21.59 -11.11 -22.07
C TYR A 159 20.29 -11.26 -22.85
N GLN A 160 19.49 -12.24 -22.45
CA GLN A 160 18.12 -12.39 -22.89
C GLN A 160 17.21 -11.93 -21.75
N PRO A 161 16.48 -10.80 -21.91
CA PRO A 161 15.58 -10.32 -20.88
C PRO A 161 14.55 -11.41 -20.52
N PRO A 162 14.45 -11.83 -19.25
CA PRO A 162 13.44 -12.79 -18.83
C PRO A 162 12.07 -12.10 -18.79
N GLN A 163 10.99 -12.89 -18.76
CA GLN A 163 9.64 -12.35 -18.57
C GLN A 163 9.41 -11.71 -17.18
N GLY A 164 10.35 -11.92 -16.24
CA GLY A 164 10.24 -11.50 -14.84
C GLY A 164 9.34 -12.42 -14.02
N GLU A 165 9.50 -12.34 -12.70
CA GLU A 165 8.73 -13.10 -11.72
C GLU A 165 7.54 -12.26 -11.24
N ALA A 166 6.32 -12.82 -11.28
CA ALA A 166 5.14 -12.13 -10.78
C ALA A 166 5.13 -12.20 -9.24
N VAL A 167 5.40 -11.06 -8.59
CA VAL A 167 5.54 -10.97 -7.12
C VAL A 167 4.50 -10.05 -6.47
N LEU A 168 3.82 -9.22 -7.27
CA LEU A 168 2.67 -8.41 -6.85
C LEU A 168 1.50 -8.60 -7.81
N ARG A 169 0.29 -8.42 -7.30
CA ARG A 169 -0.90 -8.22 -8.13
C ARG A 169 -0.76 -6.93 -8.95
N PRO A 170 -1.09 -6.94 -10.26
CA PRO A 170 -1.00 -5.75 -11.10
C PRO A 170 -1.92 -4.63 -10.62
N GLU A 171 -3.08 -4.96 -10.02
CA GLU A 171 -3.99 -3.97 -9.47
C GLU A 171 -3.35 -3.19 -8.32
N HIS A 172 -2.71 -3.87 -7.35
CA HIS A 172 -2.05 -3.22 -6.22
C HIS A 172 -0.88 -2.35 -6.66
N ALA A 173 -0.07 -2.83 -7.61
CA ALA A 173 1.01 -2.05 -8.21
C ALA A 173 0.44 -0.76 -8.87
N TYR A 174 -0.62 -0.89 -9.67
CA TYR A 174 -1.25 0.24 -10.33
C TYR A 174 -1.88 1.24 -9.34
N LEU A 175 -2.52 0.79 -8.26
CA LEU A 175 -3.10 1.68 -7.24
C LEU A 175 -2.02 2.51 -6.55
N ILE A 176 -0.86 1.91 -6.23
CA ILE A 176 0.28 2.66 -5.69
C ILE A 176 0.81 3.65 -6.72
N THR A 177 1.02 3.23 -7.96
CA THR A 177 1.42 4.14 -9.04
C THR A 177 0.44 5.31 -9.18
N HIS A 178 -0.86 5.05 -9.16
CA HIS A 178 -1.89 6.07 -9.29
C HIS A 178 -1.93 7.03 -8.10
N ILE A 179 -1.57 6.60 -6.89
CA ILE A 179 -1.41 7.51 -5.75
C ILE A 179 -0.13 8.34 -5.91
N LEU A 180 1.00 7.71 -6.25
CA LEU A 180 2.29 8.37 -6.37
C LEU A 180 2.39 9.29 -7.60
N ALA A 181 1.57 9.09 -8.62
CA ALA A 181 1.49 9.92 -9.83
C ALA A 181 0.53 11.12 -9.68
N ASP A 182 -0.29 11.12 -8.65
CA ASP A 182 -1.29 12.16 -8.40
C ASP A 182 -0.63 13.43 -7.83
N ASN A 183 -0.57 14.50 -8.63
CA ASN A 183 0.01 15.77 -8.21
C ASN A 183 -0.93 16.57 -7.32
N GLU A 184 -2.25 16.43 -7.49
CA GLU A 184 -3.23 17.11 -6.64
C GLU A 184 -3.18 16.53 -5.22
N ALA A 185 -3.16 15.19 -5.10
CA ALA A 185 -3.09 14.53 -3.81
C ALA A 185 -1.84 14.89 -3.01
N ARG A 186 -0.69 15.16 -3.66
CA ARG A 186 0.57 15.51 -2.99
C ARG A 186 0.76 17.02 -2.77
N THR A 187 -0.06 17.87 -3.41
CA THR A 187 0.07 19.33 -3.36
C THR A 187 0.01 19.90 -1.92
N PRO A 188 -0.82 19.40 -0.99
CA PRO A 188 -0.90 19.97 0.35
C PRO A 188 0.43 20.03 1.11
N LEU A 189 1.34 19.07 0.91
CA LEU A 189 2.64 19.05 1.58
C LEU A 189 3.81 19.48 0.69
N PHE A 190 3.75 19.22 -0.62
CA PHE A 190 4.87 19.45 -1.53
C PHE A 190 4.70 20.68 -2.43
N GLY A 191 3.48 21.19 -2.56
CA GLY A 191 3.13 22.23 -3.52
C GLY A 191 2.95 21.70 -4.95
N ALA A 192 2.16 22.42 -5.75
CA ALA A 192 1.77 21.99 -7.09
C ALA A 192 2.92 21.96 -8.12
N ASN A 193 4.02 22.65 -7.85
CA ASN A 193 5.18 22.79 -8.74
C ASN A 193 6.47 22.24 -8.10
N SER A 194 6.34 21.21 -7.27
CA SER A 194 7.50 20.55 -6.66
C SER A 194 8.40 19.85 -7.70
N PRO A 195 9.68 19.56 -7.38
CA PRO A 195 10.56 18.75 -8.24
C PRO A 195 10.02 17.34 -8.57
N LEU A 196 9.00 16.87 -7.86
CA LEU A 196 8.36 15.58 -8.10
C LEU A 196 7.41 15.59 -9.31
N ARG A 197 7.07 16.78 -9.82
CA ARG A 197 6.25 16.95 -11.03
C ARG A 197 7.17 17.00 -12.25
N LEU A 198 6.92 16.12 -13.21
CA LEU A 198 7.59 16.15 -14.52
C LEU A 198 6.67 16.78 -15.58
N SER A 199 7.24 17.01 -16.76
CA SER A 199 6.55 17.40 -18.00
C SER A 199 5.58 16.34 -18.55
N ARG A 200 5.50 15.17 -17.91
CA ARG A 200 4.71 14.00 -18.31
C ARG A 200 4.27 13.17 -17.10
N PRO A 201 3.37 12.18 -17.25
CA PRO A 201 2.96 11.30 -16.16
C PRO A 201 4.17 10.63 -15.49
N ALA A 202 4.29 10.82 -14.19
CA ALA A 202 5.39 10.26 -13.39
C ALA A 202 4.95 10.03 -11.96
N ALA A 203 5.33 8.88 -11.42
CA ALA A 203 5.15 8.52 -10.03
C ALA A 203 6.47 8.76 -9.28
N ALA A 204 6.42 9.39 -8.10
CA ALA A 204 7.63 9.66 -7.33
C ALA A 204 7.37 9.63 -5.84
N LYS A 205 8.41 9.27 -5.08
CA LYS A 205 8.40 9.26 -3.63
C LYS A 205 9.72 9.76 -3.07
N THR A 206 9.62 10.75 -2.18
CA THR A 206 10.74 11.25 -1.37
C THR A 206 11.01 10.38 -0.15
N GLY A 207 12.25 10.38 0.31
CA GLY A 207 12.67 9.83 1.60
C GLY A 207 13.56 10.82 2.34
N THR A 208 13.27 11.04 3.61
CA THR A 208 14.07 11.86 4.53
C THR A 208 14.24 11.08 5.81
N THR A 209 15.45 11.02 6.37
CA THR A 209 15.71 10.46 7.70
C THR A 209 15.65 11.54 8.78
N ASN A 210 15.27 11.15 10.01
CA ASN A 210 15.06 12.12 11.11
C ASN A 210 16.31 12.94 11.46
N ASP A 211 17.50 12.37 11.28
CA ASP A 211 18.78 13.04 11.52
C ASP A 211 19.32 13.79 10.28
N PHE A 212 18.54 13.88 9.19
CA PHE A 212 18.96 14.44 7.90
C PHE A 212 20.27 13.85 7.38
N ARG A 213 20.51 12.54 7.60
CA ARG A 213 21.69 11.83 7.09
C ARG A 213 21.52 11.46 5.62
N ASP A 214 20.29 11.13 5.25
CA ASP A 214 19.96 10.57 3.95
C ASP A 214 18.76 11.30 3.35
N SER A 215 18.95 11.74 2.10
CA SER A 215 17.93 12.32 1.25
C SER A 215 17.75 11.40 0.05
N TRP A 216 16.52 10.97 -0.18
CA TRP A 216 16.15 10.03 -1.24
C TRP A 216 15.06 10.59 -2.13
N THR A 217 15.11 10.24 -3.39
CA THR A 217 13.95 10.30 -4.28
C THR A 217 14.01 9.12 -5.23
N VAL A 218 12.95 8.31 -5.25
CA VAL A 218 12.78 7.23 -6.21
C VAL A 218 11.51 7.51 -6.99
N GLY A 219 11.60 7.48 -8.30
CA GLY A 219 10.46 7.76 -9.16
C GLY A 219 10.64 7.20 -10.55
N TYR A 220 9.54 7.15 -11.28
CA TYR A 220 9.45 6.42 -12.53
C TYR A 220 8.37 6.97 -13.46
N THR A 221 8.58 6.69 -14.73
CA THR A 221 7.56 6.71 -15.79
C THR A 221 7.25 5.26 -16.18
N PRO A 222 6.33 4.98 -17.13
CA PRO A 222 6.16 3.62 -17.63
C PRO A 222 7.44 3.00 -18.22
N ASP A 223 8.41 3.83 -18.65
CA ASP A 223 9.58 3.36 -19.42
C ASP A 223 10.88 3.26 -18.60
N VAL A 224 10.99 3.99 -17.49
CA VAL A 224 12.23 4.06 -16.70
C VAL A 224 11.97 4.34 -15.23
N VAL A 225 12.77 3.72 -14.37
CA VAL A 225 12.84 3.99 -12.92
C VAL A 225 14.21 4.57 -12.59
N VAL A 226 14.22 5.65 -11.82
CA VAL A 226 15.45 6.30 -11.32
C VAL A 226 15.35 6.48 -9.82
N GLY A 227 16.35 5.99 -9.10
CA GLY A 227 16.58 6.29 -7.70
C GLY A 227 17.77 7.24 -7.54
N VAL A 228 17.63 8.23 -6.67
CA VAL A 228 18.69 9.17 -6.29
C VAL A 228 18.82 9.17 -4.78
N TRP A 229 20.06 9.08 -4.31
CA TRP A 229 20.43 9.28 -2.91
C TRP A 229 21.46 10.41 -2.80
N VAL A 230 21.31 11.22 -1.75
CA VAL A 230 22.26 12.27 -1.36
C VAL A 230 22.51 12.16 0.13
N GLY A 231 23.77 12.10 0.53
CA GLY A 231 24.20 12.04 1.92
C GLY A 231 25.72 12.03 2.04
N ASN A 232 26.23 12.09 3.26
CA ASN A 232 27.67 11.95 3.48
C ASN A 232 28.05 10.46 3.51
N ALA A 233 29.05 10.06 2.73
CA ALA A 233 29.52 8.67 2.69
C ALA A 233 30.01 8.14 4.06
N ASP A 234 30.42 9.04 4.96
CA ASP A 234 30.83 8.72 6.33
C ASP A 234 29.66 8.67 7.35
N ASN A 235 28.41 8.71 6.87
CA ASN A 235 27.18 8.71 7.66
C ASN A 235 26.96 9.94 8.56
N ARG A 236 27.77 11.00 8.46
CA ARG A 236 27.50 12.24 9.22
C ARG A 236 26.22 12.92 8.70
N PRO A 237 25.47 13.62 9.58
CA PRO A 237 24.31 14.42 9.16
C PRO A 237 24.67 15.42 8.06
N THR A 238 23.75 15.62 7.13
CA THR A 238 23.83 16.73 6.18
C THR A 238 23.44 18.05 6.88
N ARG A 239 23.60 19.19 6.19
CA ARG A 239 23.18 20.51 6.69
C ARG A 239 21.67 20.71 6.51
N GLY A 240 20.85 19.79 7.03
CA GLY A 240 19.38 19.86 6.98
C GLY A 240 18.76 19.52 5.61
N LEU A 241 19.42 18.71 4.77
CA LEU A 241 18.87 18.35 3.46
C LEU A 241 17.70 17.39 3.61
N SER A 242 16.51 17.84 3.25
CA SER A 242 15.33 16.99 3.12
C SER A 242 15.39 16.16 1.82
N GLY A 243 14.51 15.16 1.70
CA GLY A 243 14.27 14.45 0.44
C GLY A 243 13.92 15.39 -0.73
N LEU A 244 13.17 16.46 -0.45
CA LEU A 244 12.69 17.42 -1.45
C LEU A 244 13.76 18.43 -1.89
N ASP A 245 14.69 18.77 -1.00
CA ASP A 245 15.74 19.77 -1.27
C ASP A 245 17.06 19.15 -1.75
N GLY A 246 17.31 17.87 -1.40
CA GLY A 246 18.52 17.14 -1.74
C GLY A 246 18.38 16.30 -3.01
N ALA A 247 17.79 15.12 -2.91
CA ALA A 247 17.71 14.15 -4.00
C ALA A 247 16.68 14.52 -5.08
N ALA A 248 15.55 15.16 -4.73
CA ALA A 248 14.47 15.40 -5.68
C ALA A 248 14.85 16.34 -6.86
N PRO A 249 15.62 17.43 -6.69
CA PRO A 249 16.04 18.26 -7.81
C PRO A 249 16.99 17.53 -8.78
N ILE A 250 17.89 16.68 -8.25
CA ILE A 250 18.77 15.84 -9.07
C ILE A 250 17.93 14.82 -9.85
N TRP A 251 16.99 14.15 -9.17
CA TRP A 251 16.06 13.22 -9.80
C TRP A 251 15.26 13.91 -10.91
N HIS A 252 14.69 15.09 -10.65
CA HIS A 252 13.93 15.87 -11.62
C HIS A 252 14.75 16.18 -12.87
N ALA A 253 15.92 16.78 -12.71
CA ALA A 253 16.79 17.17 -13.82
C ALA A 253 17.24 15.95 -14.64
N MET A 254 17.54 14.83 -13.98
CA MET A 254 17.91 13.58 -14.64
C MET A 254 16.73 13.00 -15.41
N MET A 255 15.55 12.92 -14.80
CA MET A 255 14.36 12.38 -15.44
C MET A 255 13.93 13.22 -16.64
N GLU A 256 13.82 14.55 -16.51
CA GLU A 256 13.50 15.45 -17.64
C GLU A 256 14.48 15.26 -18.80
N ARG A 257 15.77 15.06 -18.51
CA ARG A 257 16.78 14.78 -19.54
C ARG A 257 16.62 13.41 -20.19
N ILE A 258 16.31 12.36 -19.43
CA ILE A 258 16.08 11.01 -19.97
C ILE A 258 14.87 11.03 -20.89
N VAL A 259 13.81 11.72 -20.49
CA VAL A 259 12.51 11.64 -21.17
C VAL A 259 12.38 12.66 -22.31
N ALA A 260 13.26 13.66 -22.42
CA ALA A 260 13.18 14.74 -23.42
C ALA A 260 12.96 14.25 -24.87
N GLU A 261 13.54 13.10 -25.23
CA GLU A 261 13.47 12.52 -26.58
C GLU A 261 12.63 11.24 -26.65
N THR A 262 11.94 10.86 -25.57
CA THR A 262 11.08 9.67 -25.54
C THR A 262 9.62 10.02 -25.76
N ARG A 263 8.87 9.09 -26.38
CA ARG A 263 7.40 9.20 -26.49
C ARG A 263 6.79 9.23 -25.09
N VAL A 264 5.76 10.05 -24.90
CA VAL A 264 4.98 10.06 -23.66
C VAL A 264 4.08 8.82 -23.64
N HIS A 265 4.21 8.02 -22.60
CA HIS A 265 3.31 6.89 -22.30
C HIS A 265 2.57 7.16 -20.99
N ASP A 266 1.29 6.76 -20.95
CA ASP A 266 0.51 6.72 -19.72
C ASP A 266 0.74 5.40 -18.98
N PHE A 267 0.50 5.42 -17.67
CA PHE A 267 0.46 4.18 -16.89
C PHE A 267 -0.74 3.33 -17.32
N VAL A 268 -0.46 2.11 -17.81
CA VAL A 268 -1.50 1.20 -18.30
C VAL A 268 -2.33 0.69 -17.12
N ARG A 269 -3.63 1.01 -17.12
CA ARG A 269 -4.58 0.47 -16.14
C ARG A 269 -4.81 -1.02 -16.43
N PRO A 270 -4.47 -1.94 -15.50
CA PRO A 270 -4.72 -3.36 -15.71
C PRO A 270 -6.22 -3.66 -15.67
N ARG A 271 -6.60 -4.80 -16.26
CA ARG A 271 -7.93 -5.38 -16.04
C ARG A 271 -8.11 -5.63 -14.54
N GLY A 272 -9.33 -5.46 -14.04
CA GLY A 272 -9.60 -5.60 -12.61
C GLY A 272 -9.47 -4.31 -11.80
N ILE A 273 -9.10 -3.17 -12.41
CA ILE A 273 -9.29 -1.86 -11.78
C ILE A 273 -10.67 -1.32 -12.12
N VAL A 274 -11.45 -1.03 -11.08
CA VAL A 274 -12.77 -0.39 -11.18
C VAL A 274 -12.75 0.98 -10.54
N GLU A 275 -13.70 1.82 -10.92
CA GLU A 275 -13.82 3.19 -10.40
C GLU A 275 -15.19 3.36 -9.74
N VAL A 276 -15.18 3.73 -8.47
CA VAL A 276 -16.38 3.78 -7.62
C VAL A 276 -16.50 5.17 -7.01
N GLU A 277 -17.73 5.67 -6.88
CA GLU A 277 -18.01 6.89 -6.12
C GLU A 277 -17.93 6.58 -4.62
N ILE A 278 -17.16 7.38 -3.88
CA ILE A 278 -16.98 7.29 -2.43
C ILE A 278 -17.32 8.61 -1.75
N CYS A 279 -17.65 8.53 -0.47
CA CYS A 279 -17.61 9.70 0.39
C CYS A 279 -16.16 10.18 0.52
N ALA A 280 -15.91 11.45 0.22
CA ALA A 280 -14.56 12.01 0.22
C ALA A 280 -13.95 12.11 1.63
N ASP A 281 -14.80 12.05 2.66
CA ASP A 281 -14.43 12.23 4.07
C ASP A 281 -14.16 10.88 4.76
N SER A 282 -14.94 9.83 4.46
CA SER A 282 -14.83 8.51 5.08
C SER A 282 -14.27 7.41 4.18
N GLY A 283 -14.29 7.59 2.85
CA GLY A 283 -13.83 6.60 1.89
C GLY A 283 -14.79 5.42 1.65
N THR A 284 -15.97 5.45 2.27
CA THR A 284 -17.04 4.47 2.10
C THR A 284 -17.90 4.78 0.87
N ILE A 285 -18.79 3.87 0.47
CA ILE A 285 -19.89 4.21 -0.44
C ILE A 285 -20.69 5.37 0.20
N PRO A 286 -20.97 6.49 -0.50
CA PRO A 286 -21.53 7.67 0.12
C PRO A 286 -22.88 7.40 0.80
N SER A 287 -22.99 7.77 2.08
CA SER A 287 -24.30 7.86 2.72
C SER A 287 -25.12 9.03 2.13
N PRO A 288 -26.45 9.07 2.37
CA PRO A 288 -27.27 10.23 2.01
C PRO A 288 -26.78 11.55 2.62
N ASP A 289 -26.08 11.49 3.75
CA ASP A 289 -25.58 12.65 4.48
C ASP A 289 -24.12 13.01 4.16
N CYS A 290 -23.44 12.24 3.30
CA CYS A 290 -22.08 12.56 2.88
C CYS A 290 -22.07 13.88 2.06
N PRO A 291 -21.36 14.92 2.52
CA PRO A 291 -21.43 16.26 1.91
C PRO A 291 -20.58 16.36 0.63
N ARG A 292 -19.55 15.53 0.50
CA ARG A 292 -18.57 15.59 -0.59
C ARG A 292 -18.33 14.20 -1.12
N ARG A 293 -18.56 14.02 -2.42
CA ARG A 293 -18.34 12.75 -3.10
C ARG A 293 -17.19 12.89 -4.07
N ARG A 294 -16.45 11.81 -4.29
CA ARG A 294 -15.40 11.74 -5.31
C ARG A 294 -15.32 10.35 -5.89
N ARG A 295 -14.69 10.22 -7.05
CA ARG A 295 -14.39 8.90 -7.64
C ARG A 295 -13.02 8.44 -7.16
N GLU A 296 -12.90 7.16 -6.90
CA GLU A 296 -11.66 6.52 -6.46
C GLU A 296 -11.51 5.15 -7.15
N LEU A 297 -10.26 4.70 -7.31
CA LEU A 297 -9.96 3.43 -7.95
C LEU A 297 -9.79 2.31 -6.93
N PHE A 298 -10.27 1.12 -7.31
CA PHE A 298 -10.23 -0.08 -6.50
C PHE A 298 -9.82 -1.28 -7.35
N ALA A 299 -9.26 -2.29 -6.70
CA ALA A 299 -9.29 -3.63 -7.27
C ALA A 299 -10.74 -4.13 -7.24
N TYR A 300 -11.17 -4.84 -8.28
CA TYR A 300 -12.57 -5.27 -8.47
C TYR A 300 -13.12 -6.12 -7.32
N ASP A 301 -12.24 -6.79 -6.58
CA ASP A 301 -12.51 -7.67 -5.43
C ASP A 301 -12.27 -6.98 -4.08
N GLN A 302 -11.85 -5.70 -4.06
CA GLN A 302 -11.57 -4.92 -2.85
C GLN A 302 -12.28 -3.56 -2.93
N LEU A 303 -13.60 -3.62 -2.95
CA LEU A 303 -14.49 -2.44 -3.02
C LEU A 303 -14.51 -1.67 -1.68
N PRO A 304 -14.91 -0.38 -1.67
CA PRO A 304 -15.06 0.37 -0.43
C PRO A 304 -16.14 -0.25 0.47
N LEU A 305 -16.05 0.04 1.78
CA LEU A 305 -17.09 -0.34 2.74
C LEU A 305 -18.44 0.31 2.38
N GLY A 306 -19.54 -0.33 2.77
CA GLY A 306 -20.89 0.17 2.51
C GLY A 306 -21.22 1.47 3.25
N PRO A 307 -22.31 2.15 2.87
CA PRO A 307 -22.71 3.44 3.43
C PRO A 307 -23.03 3.40 4.93
N GLU A 308 -23.30 2.23 5.50
CA GLU A 308 -23.46 2.01 6.93
C GLU A 308 -22.18 2.25 7.74
N HIS A 309 -21.02 2.25 7.08
CA HIS A 309 -19.72 2.55 7.69
C HIS A 309 -19.31 4.02 7.50
N ASP A 310 -20.13 4.85 6.86
CA ASP A 310 -19.84 6.26 6.66
C ASP A 310 -19.77 6.99 8.02
N ILE A 311 -18.86 7.94 8.15
CA ILE A 311 -18.76 8.77 9.36
C ILE A 311 -19.96 9.72 9.46
N HIS A 312 -20.59 10.07 8.33
CA HIS A 312 -21.76 10.94 8.29
C HIS A 312 -23.03 10.15 8.58
N GLN A 313 -23.53 10.24 9.81
CA GLN A 313 -24.67 9.45 10.29
C GLN A 313 -25.74 10.32 10.93
N ARG A 314 -27.01 9.99 10.68
CA ARG A 314 -28.15 10.45 11.48
C ARG A 314 -28.48 9.41 12.53
N LEU A 315 -28.39 9.82 13.78
CA LEU A 315 -28.63 8.97 14.94
C LEU A 315 -29.89 9.45 15.66
N ARG A 316 -30.71 8.50 16.10
CA ARG A 316 -31.87 8.77 16.95
C ARG A 316 -31.39 9.00 18.38
N ILE A 317 -31.62 10.18 18.92
CA ILE A 317 -31.19 10.60 20.25
C ILE A 317 -32.40 10.73 21.16
N ASP A 318 -32.41 10.02 22.28
CA ASP A 318 -33.33 10.33 23.37
C ASP A 318 -32.82 11.61 24.04
N THR A 319 -33.57 12.70 23.89
CA THR A 319 -33.24 14.03 24.43
C THR A 319 -33.34 14.13 25.94
N ARG A 320 -34.10 13.23 26.59
CA ARG A 320 -34.26 13.21 28.05
C ARG A 320 -33.10 12.47 28.70
N ALA A 321 -32.69 11.34 28.12
CA ALA A 321 -31.59 10.53 28.60
C ALA A 321 -30.22 10.89 28.00
N ASN A 322 -30.21 11.75 26.96
CA ASN A 322 -29.04 12.14 26.18
C ASN A 322 -28.21 10.95 25.71
N CYS A 323 -28.80 10.09 24.89
CA CYS A 323 -28.23 8.82 24.47
C CYS A 323 -28.73 8.38 23.08
N VAL A 324 -28.00 7.49 22.40
CA VAL A 324 -28.37 6.97 21.07
C VAL A 324 -29.34 5.79 21.18
N VAL A 325 -30.55 5.91 20.64
CA VAL A 325 -31.54 4.84 20.59
C VAL A 325 -31.17 3.84 19.49
N THR A 326 -30.92 2.59 19.86
CA THR A 326 -30.48 1.52 18.93
C THR A 326 -31.59 0.56 18.55
N ASP A 327 -32.76 0.63 19.18
CA ASP A 327 -33.88 -0.26 18.89
C ASP A 327 -34.88 0.33 17.88
N SER A 328 -35.65 -0.55 17.26
CA SER A 328 -36.67 -0.22 16.26
C SER A 328 -37.99 0.25 16.87
N ARG A 329 -38.02 0.62 18.17
CA ARG A 329 -39.26 1.08 18.79
C ARG A 329 -39.81 2.32 18.08
N PRO A 330 -41.14 2.48 18.03
CA PRO A 330 -41.77 3.65 17.41
C PRO A 330 -41.20 4.96 17.97
N PRO A 331 -41.25 6.06 17.21
CA PRO A 331 -40.84 7.36 17.74
C PRO A 331 -41.71 7.71 18.97
N GLU A 332 -41.12 7.60 20.15
CA GLU A 332 -41.70 8.07 21.39
C GLU A 332 -41.40 9.57 21.58
N GLU A 333 -42.23 10.25 22.36
CA GLU A 333 -42.05 11.67 22.68
C GLU A 333 -40.70 11.88 23.40
N GLY A 334 -39.79 12.65 22.78
CA GLY A 334 -38.44 12.89 23.29
C GLY A 334 -37.32 12.25 22.48
N ILE A 335 -37.61 11.52 21.40
CA ILE A 335 -36.59 11.02 20.45
C ILE A 335 -36.46 12.00 19.27
N GLU A 336 -35.25 12.50 19.02
CA GLU A 336 -34.91 13.38 17.90
C GLU A 336 -33.83 12.76 17.02
N GLU A 337 -33.92 12.91 15.70
CA GLU A 337 -32.82 12.57 14.81
C GLU A 337 -31.80 13.71 14.75
N ARG A 338 -30.54 13.39 15.07
CA ARG A 338 -29.43 14.35 15.02
C ARG A 338 -28.31 13.81 14.15
N TYR A 339 -27.74 14.71 13.34
CA TYR A 339 -26.59 14.42 12.50
C TYR A 339 -25.29 14.47 13.30
N TYR A 340 -24.42 13.49 13.07
CA TYR A 340 -23.09 13.40 13.66
C TYR A 340 -22.05 13.03 12.60
N GLN A 341 -20.81 13.48 12.83
CA GLN A 341 -19.61 12.87 12.24
C GLN A 341 -19.02 11.91 13.25
N VAL A 342 -19.31 10.62 13.09
CA VAL A 342 -18.96 9.56 14.04
C VAL A 342 -17.56 9.06 13.73
N TYR A 343 -16.59 9.42 14.57
CA TYR A 343 -15.21 8.94 14.45
C TYR A 343 -14.95 7.71 15.33
N PRO A 344 -14.01 6.83 14.92
CA PRO A 344 -13.58 5.71 15.76
C PRO A 344 -12.95 6.23 17.07
N PRO A 345 -12.86 5.40 18.13
CA PRO A 345 -12.43 5.82 19.46
C PRO A 345 -11.15 6.65 19.50
N GLU A 346 -10.14 6.25 18.73
CA GLU A 346 -8.86 6.95 18.60
C GLU A 346 -8.99 8.36 18.02
N GLY A 347 -10.05 8.64 17.27
CA GLY A 347 -10.35 9.91 16.64
C GLY A 347 -11.20 10.87 17.48
N ARG A 348 -11.84 10.39 18.55
CA ARG A 348 -12.85 11.16 19.30
C ARG A 348 -12.27 12.39 20.01
N ALA A 349 -11.10 12.26 20.63
CA ALA A 349 -10.45 13.38 21.30
C ALA A 349 -10.12 14.50 20.30
N TRP A 350 -9.54 14.12 19.15
CA TRP A 350 -9.27 15.06 18.06
C TRP A 350 -10.56 15.73 17.56
N ALA A 351 -11.64 14.98 17.38
CA ALA A 351 -12.92 15.52 16.94
C ALA A 351 -13.47 16.59 17.90
N LEU A 352 -13.46 16.31 19.21
CA LEU A 352 -13.91 17.24 20.25
C LEU A 352 -13.04 18.51 20.31
N GLU A 353 -11.71 18.37 20.20
CA GLU A 353 -10.79 19.51 20.14
C GLU A 353 -11.05 20.43 18.93
N HIS A 354 -11.59 19.89 17.84
CA HIS A 354 -11.95 20.63 16.63
C HIS A 354 -13.42 21.07 16.59
N GLY A 355 -14.14 20.96 17.72
CA GLY A 355 -15.53 21.39 17.84
C GLY A 355 -16.52 20.47 17.12
N ILE A 356 -16.13 19.24 16.79
CA ILE A 356 -16.99 18.23 16.19
C ILE A 356 -17.61 17.40 17.31
N GLU A 357 -18.88 17.66 17.60
CA GLU A 357 -19.65 16.89 18.58
C GLU A 357 -19.63 15.39 18.20
N GLN A 358 -19.37 14.54 19.19
CA GLN A 358 -19.46 13.09 19.05
C GLN A 358 -20.78 12.61 19.67
N PRO A 359 -21.39 11.54 19.13
CA PRO A 359 -22.66 11.06 19.63
C PRO A 359 -22.55 10.63 21.10
N PRO A 360 -23.61 10.81 21.90
CA PRO A 360 -23.65 10.28 23.24
C PRO A 360 -23.58 8.75 23.23
N PRO A 361 -23.31 8.10 24.37
CA PRO A 361 -23.38 6.64 24.45
C PRO A 361 -24.77 6.12 24.05
N PRO A 362 -24.88 4.85 23.64
CA PRO A 362 -26.18 4.21 23.42
C PRO A 362 -27.09 4.34 24.63
N CYS A 363 -28.40 4.46 24.41
CA CYS A 363 -29.39 4.48 25.46
C CYS A 363 -29.34 3.17 26.22
N THR A 364 -28.80 3.25 27.42
CA THR A 364 -28.98 2.21 28.40
C THR A 364 -30.42 2.37 28.87
N SER A 365 -31.28 1.38 28.58
CA SER A 365 -32.49 1.24 29.38
C SER A 365 -32.06 1.28 30.83
N THR A 366 -32.82 1.94 31.68
CA THR A 366 -32.60 1.98 33.14
C THR A 366 -32.94 0.63 33.78
N GLU A 367 -32.39 -0.42 33.20
CA GLU A 367 -31.94 -1.69 33.75
C GLU A 367 -30.63 -1.95 33.01
N GLY A 368 -29.50 -1.80 33.71
CA GLY A 368 -28.19 -1.61 33.07
C GLY A 368 -27.94 -2.61 31.95
N THR A 369 -27.84 -2.07 30.74
CA THR A 369 -27.75 -2.87 29.53
C THR A 369 -26.47 -3.66 29.54
N ALA A 370 -26.61 -4.96 29.36
CA ALA A 370 -25.47 -5.78 29.08
C ALA A 370 -24.97 -5.55 27.66
N VAL A 371 -23.68 -5.29 27.53
CA VAL A 371 -22.98 -5.08 26.27
C VAL A 371 -22.02 -6.24 26.10
N ALA A 372 -22.25 -7.02 25.06
CA ALA A 372 -21.40 -8.10 24.62
C ALA A 372 -20.99 -7.77 23.18
N ALA A 373 -19.75 -7.35 22.96
CA ALA A 373 -19.26 -6.96 21.64
C ALA A 373 -17.79 -7.37 21.48
N ILE A 374 -17.43 -7.82 20.29
CA ILE A 374 -16.04 -8.04 19.89
C ILE A 374 -15.67 -6.88 18.95
N HIS A 375 -14.66 -6.11 19.33
CA HIS A 375 -14.12 -5.02 18.53
C HIS A 375 -12.92 -5.46 17.69
N TRP A 376 -12.20 -6.48 18.15
CA TRP A 376 -11.09 -7.08 17.41
C TRP A 376 -10.95 -8.56 17.78
N PRO A 377 -10.64 -9.45 16.82
CA PRO A 377 -10.59 -9.20 15.38
C PRO A 377 -11.99 -8.86 14.82
N GLY A 378 -12.03 -8.08 13.74
CA GLY A 378 -13.26 -7.65 13.08
C GLY A 378 -13.76 -8.63 12.01
N ASP A 379 -14.96 -8.36 11.48
CA ASP A 379 -15.58 -9.23 10.47
C ASP A 379 -14.73 -9.40 9.21
N GLY A 380 -14.58 -10.65 8.75
CA GLY A 380 -13.79 -11.04 7.59
C GLY A 380 -12.27 -10.98 7.78
N GLN A 381 -11.78 -10.64 8.97
CA GLN A 381 -10.35 -10.44 9.21
C GLN A 381 -9.58 -11.77 9.15
N LEU A 382 -8.45 -11.76 8.44
CA LEU A 382 -7.48 -12.86 8.46
C LEU A 382 -6.69 -12.82 9.79
N ILE A 383 -6.65 -13.95 10.47
CA ILE A 383 -5.96 -14.10 11.76
C ILE A 383 -5.06 -15.34 11.76
N GLU A 384 -3.94 -15.24 12.47
CA GLU A 384 -2.93 -16.30 12.59
C GLU A 384 -2.24 -16.24 13.95
N GLY A 385 -1.67 -17.36 14.41
CA GLY A 385 -0.90 -17.39 15.65
C GLY A 385 -1.74 -17.19 16.91
N ILE A 386 -1.22 -16.42 17.87
CA ILE A 386 -1.93 -16.07 19.11
C ILE A 386 -2.65 -14.74 18.90
N VAL A 387 -3.98 -14.77 19.02
CA VAL A 387 -4.89 -13.67 18.68
C VAL A 387 -5.53 -13.16 19.97
N SER A 388 -5.30 -11.91 20.33
CA SER A 388 -5.94 -11.26 21.50
C SER A 388 -7.31 -10.71 21.14
N ILE A 389 -8.38 -11.40 21.49
CA ILE A 389 -9.76 -10.96 21.25
C ILE A 389 -10.06 -9.78 22.18
N GLN A 390 -10.43 -8.64 21.63
CA GLN A 390 -10.75 -7.41 22.36
C GLN A 390 -12.18 -6.99 22.14
N GLY A 391 -12.78 -6.38 23.16
CA GLY A 391 -14.15 -5.92 23.09
C GLY A 391 -14.68 -5.49 24.44
N VAL A 392 -16.01 -5.62 24.60
CA VAL A 392 -16.75 -5.22 25.78
C VAL A 392 -17.57 -6.41 26.27
N ALA A 393 -17.49 -6.66 27.58
CA ALA A 393 -18.27 -7.67 28.29
C ALA A 393 -18.78 -7.06 29.61
N LEU A 394 -19.96 -6.45 29.54
CA LEU A 394 -20.60 -5.74 30.65
C LEU A 394 -22.05 -6.18 30.82
N ALA A 395 -22.58 -6.12 32.03
CA ALA A 395 -23.99 -6.31 32.35
C ALA A 395 -24.35 -5.70 33.71
N ALA A 396 -25.58 -5.21 33.88
CA ALA A 396 -26.13 -5.03 35.24
C ALA A 396 -26.15 -6.37 35.96
N ASP A 397 -25.78 -6.35 37.25
CA ASP A 397 -25.65 -7.56 38.07
C ASP A 397 -24.78 -8.64 37.40
N PHE A 398 -23.67 -8.21 36.79
CA PHE A 398 -22.72 -9.07 36.10
C PHE A 398 -22.39 -10.34 36.91
N SER A 399 -22.54 -11.49 36.25
CA SER A 399 -22.15 -12.79 36.80
C SER A 399 -20.79 -13.20 36.25
N HIS A 400 -20.72 -13.40 34.93
CA HIS A 400 -19.51 -13.80 34.21
C HIS A 400 -19.70 -13.61 32.70
N TYR A 401 -18.62 -13.71 31.94
CA TYR A 401 -18.69 -13.90 30.49
C TYR A 401 -17.85 -15.11 30.04
N VAL A 402 -18.12 -15.60 28.83
CA VAL A 402 -17.36 -16.65 28.16
C VAL A 402 -17.08 -16.19 26.73
N VAL A 403 -15.85 -16.39 26.25
CA VAL A 403 -15.51 -16.24 24.84
C VAL A 403 -15.38 -17.62 24.22
N GLU A 404 -16.00 -17.80 23.07
CA GLU A 404 -16.11 -19.07 22.37
C GLU A 404 -15.81 -18.87 20.87
N TYR A 405 -15.44 -19.95 20.20
CA TYR A 405 -15.31 -20.00 18.75
C TYR A 405 -16.16 -21.13 18.17
N GLY A 406 -16.62 -20.97 16.94
CA GLY A 406 -17.25 -22.04 16.16
C GLY A 406 -16.68 -22.07 14.74
N VAL A 407 -16.62 -23.26 14.14
CA VAL A 407 -16.07 -23.48 12.80
C VAL A 407 -17.11 -23.11 11.75
N GLY A 408 -16.78 -22.19 10.83
CA GLY A 408 -17.67 -21.69 9.79
C GLY A 408 -18.18 -20.27 10.03
N TRP A 409 -18.88 -19.71 9.04
CA TRP A 409 -19.55 -18.40 9.11
C TRP A 409 -20.84 -18.42 9.94
N SER A 410 -21.41 -19.61 10.17
CA SER A 410 -22.66 -19.80 10.92
C SER A 410 -22.66 -21.16 11.64
N PRO A 411 -21.76 -21.37 12.61
CA PRO A 411 -21.65 -22.63 13.33
C PRO A 411 -22.86 -22.89 14.24
N GLU A 412 -23.32 -24.14 14.29
CA GLU A 412 -24.34 -24.59 15.25
C GLU A 412 -23.74 -24.88 16.63
N THR A 413 -22.45 -25.22 16.68
CA THR A 413 -21.72 -25.59 17.90
C THR A 413 -20.57 -24.64 18.17
N PHE A 414 -20.40 -24.25 19.43
CA PHE A 414 -19.33 -23.37 19.90
C PHE A 414 -18.48 -24.07 20.96
N VAL A 415 -17.18 -23.76 20.96
CA VAL A 415 -16.17 -24.29 21.90
C VAL A 415 -15.60 -23.11 22.70
N PRO A 416 -15.55 -23.18 24.03
CA PRO A 416 -15.00 -22.11 24.85
C PRO A 416 -13.48 -21.98 24.68
N LEU A 417 -13.00 -20.75 24.55
CA LEU A 417 -11.58 -20.39 24.49
C LEU A 417 -10.95 -20.29 25.88
N SER A 418 -11.76 -19.95 26.88
CA SER A 418 -11.33 -19.78 28.26
C SER A 418 -12.37 -20.28 29.25
N ALA A 419 -11.97 -20.46 30.51
CA ALA A 419 -12.92 -20.59 31.61
C ALA A 419 -13.78 -19.31 31.75
N PRO A 420 -14.97 -19.40 32.37
CA PRO A 420 -15.80 -18.23 32.67
C PRO A 420 -15.05 -17.13 33.42
N GLN A 421 -15.13 -15.91 32.90
CA GLN A 421 -14.45 -14.73 33.43
C GLN A 421 -15.40 -13.97 34.35
N MET A 422 -14.98 -13.78 35.60
CA MET A 422 -15.83 -13.21 36.67
C MET A 422 -15.68 -11.69 36.83
N GLN A 423 -14.85 -11.05 36.01
CA GLN A 423 -14.68 -9.59 36.00
C GLN A 423 -15.26 -9.01 34.71
N PRO A 424 -16.06 -7.94 34.78
CA PRO A 424 -16.52 -7.23 33.59
C PRO A 424 -15.36 -6.54 32.87
N VAL A 425 -15.51 -6.32 31.56
CA VAL A 425 -14.54 -5.63 30.70
C VAL A 425 -15.24 -4.49 29.97
N GLU A 426 -14.89 -3.25 30.29
CA GLU A 426 -15.48 -2.03 29.68
C GLU A 426 -14.86 -1.63 28.34
N GLY A 427 -13.85 -2.38 27.89
CA GLY A 427 -13.06 -2.13 26.70
C GLY A 427 -11.64 -2.63 26.92
N GLY A 428 -11.30 -3.79 26.34
CA GLY A 428 -9.99 -4.40 26.53
C GLY A 428 -9.96 -5.86 26.05
N ILE A 429 -8.95 -6.61 26.48
CA ILE A 429 -8.80 -8.03 26.11
C ILE A 429 -9.86 -8.87 26.83
N LEU A 430 -10.64 -9.60 26.04
CA LEU A 430 -11.64 -10.57 26.49
C LEU A 430 -11.05 -11.99 26.60
N ALA A 431 -10.20 -12.39 25.65
CA ALA A 431 -9.52 -13.68 25.67
C ALA A 431 -8.31 -13.69 24.73
N GLU A 432 -7.40 -14.64 24.90
CA GLU A 432 -6.39 -14.97 23.91
C GLU A 432 -6.74 -16.30 23.24
N TRP A 433 -6.57 -16.38 21.92
CA TRP A 433 -6.82 -17.58 21.15
C TRP A 433 -5.56 -18.00 20.39
N ASP A 434 -5.02 -19.17 20.72
CA ASP A 434 -4.01 -19.83 19.88
C ASP A 434 -4.72 -20.53 18.71
N THR A 435 -4.60 -19.95 17.52
CA THR A 435 -5.20 -20.47 16.28
C THR A 435 -4.36 -21.54 15.61
N ARG A 436 -3.08 -21.71 15.96
CA ARG A 436 -2.14 -22.66 15.33
C ARG A 436 -2.61 -24.12 15.29
N PRO A 437 -3.30 -24.67 16.32
CA PRO A 437 -3.79 -26.04 16.27
C PRO A 437 -5.09 -26.20 15.49
N HIS A 438 -5.68 -25.12 14.96
CA HIS A 438 -6.97 -25.12 14.28
C HIS A 438 -6.82 -25.17 12.75
N PRO A 439 -7.67 -25.93 12.03
CA PRO A 439 -7.69 -25.93 10.57
C PRO A 439 -7.92 -24.55 9.98
N ASN A 440 -7.33 -24.28 8.81
CA ASN A 440 -7.57 -23.02 8.10
C ASN A 440 -8.99 -22.95 7.55
N GLY A 441 -9.55 -21.74 7.50
CA GLY A 441 -10.90 -21.50 7.04
C GLY A 441 -11.66 -20.51 7.91
N PRO A 442 -12.96 -20.33 7.64
CA PRO A 442 -13.78 -19.38 8.37
C PRO A 442 -14.11 -19.86 9.78
N TYR A 443 -14.14 -18.92 10.72
CA TYR A 443 -14.56 -19.11 12.11
C TYR A 443 -15.46 -17.96 12.55
N THR A 444 -16.35 -18.25 13.49
CA THR A 444 -17.17 -17.25 14.18
C THR A 444 -16.76 -17.21 15.64
N LEU A 445 -16.26 -16.07 16.08
CA LEU A 445 -16.03 -15.75 17.48
C LEU A 445 -17.34 -15.24 18.11
N ARG A 446 -17.57 -15.64 19.36
CA ARG A 446 -18.72 -15.20 20.14
C ARG A 446 -18.29 -14.90 21.57
N VAL A 447 -18.65 -13.71 22.07
CA VAL A 447 -18.64 -13.41 23.50
C VAL A 447 -20.05 -13.51 24.03
N VAL A 448 -20.24 -14.23 25.14
CA VAL A 448 -21.53 -14.38 25.82
C VAL A 448 -21.39 -13.84 27.24
N VAL A 449 -22.17 -12.81 27.58
CA VAL A 449 -22.21 -12.20 28.91
C VAL A 449 -23.46 -12.67 29.66
N PHE A 450 -23.28 -13.04 30.93
CA PHE A 450 -24.34 -13.48 31.82
C PHE A 450 -24.52 -12.52 32.99
N ASN A 451 -25.76 -12.24 33.37
CA ASN A 451 -26.08 -11.57 34.63
C ASN A 451 -26.60 -12.57 35.68
N ARG A 452 -26.62 -12.14 36.95
CA ARG A 452 -27.06 -12.95 38.10
C ARG A 452 -28.56 -13.25 38.10
N HIS A 453 -29.32 -12.58 37.24
CA HIS A 453 -30.76 -12.78 37.03
C HIS A 453 -31.08 -13.72 35.86
N GLY A 454 -30.06 -14.36 35.26
CA GLY A 454 -30.23 -15.33 34.16
C GLY A 454 -30.29 -14.72 32.76
N GLY A 455 -30.08 -13.41 32.63
CA GLY A 455 -29.95 -12.72 31.35
C GLY A 455 -28.67 -13.13 30.63
N ARG A 456 -28.77 -13.29 29.31
CA ARG A 456 -27.71 -13.77 28.41
C ARG A 456 -27.63 -12.86 27.19
N TYR A 457 -26.45 -12.34 26.91
CA TYR A 457 -26.21 -11.35 25.86
C TYR A 457 -25.01 -11.78 25.03
N GLU A 458 -25.08 -11.68 23.70
CA GLU A 458 -24.02 -12.14 22.83
C GLU A 458 -23.57 -11.10 21.80
N GLY A 459 -22.26 -11.08 21.56
CA GLY A 459 -21.63 -10.36 20.47
C GLY A 459 -20.84 -11.34 19.60
N ARG A 460 -20.83 -11.12 18.29
CA ARG A 460 -20.14 -12.00 17.34
C ARG A 460 -19.18 -11.22 16.48
N SER A 461 -18.15 -11.92 16.00
CA SER A 461 -17.25 -11.47 14.95
C SER A 461 -16.85 -12.67 14.11
N THR A 462 -16.81 -12.50 12.79
CA THR A 462 -16.45 -13.54 11.83
C THR A 462 -15.03 -13.32 11.34
N VAL A 463 -14.22 -14.37 11.28
CA VAL A 463 -12.79 -14.28 10.95
C VAL A 463 -12.37 -15.45 10.07
N VAL A 464 -11.24 -15.31 9.40
CA VAL A 464 -10.64 -16.40 8.62
C VAL A 464 -9.31 -16.76 9.26
N VAL A 465 -9.20 -17.98 9.78
CA VAL A 465 -7.93 -18.51 10.29
C VAL A 465 -7.11 -18.97 9.10
N ASP A 466 -5.89 -18.45 8.99
CA ASP A 466 -4.92 -18.84 7.97
C ASP A 466 -3.55 -19.07 8.62
N ASN A 467 -3.33 -20.29 9.09
CA ASN A 467 -2.05 -20.77 9.64
C ASN A 467 -1.13 -21.35 8.57
N LEU A 468 -1.42 -21.17 7.27
CA LEU A 468 -0.45 -21.55 6.26
C LEU A 468 0.75 -20.62 6.40
N LEU A 469 1.87 -21.17 6.87
CA LEU A 469 3.16 -20.65 6.43
C LEU A 469 3.10 -20.60 4.90
N PRO A 470 3.56 -19.51 4.23
CA PRO A 470 3.70 -19.55 2.79
C PRO A 470 4.51 -20.80 2.48
N GLU A 471 3.87 -21.74 1.77
CA GLU A 471 4.49 -23.01 1.41
C GLU A 471 5.79 -22.62 0.71
N VAL A 472 6.92 -22.89 1.37
CA VAL A 472 8.22 -22.75 0.73
C VAL A 472 8.13 -23.71 -0.43
N ALA A 473 7.93 -23.17 -1.63
CA ALA A 473 7.97 -23.96 -2.86
C ALA A 473 9.17 -24.91 -2.73
N PRO A 474 9.00 -26.21 -2.98
CA PRO A 474 10.02 -27.20 -2.66
C PRO A 474 11.35 -26.70 -3.22
N THR A 475 12.30 -26.49 -2.31
CA THR A 475 13.67 -26.21 -2.69
C THR A 475 14.12 -27.39 -3.52
N TRP A 476 14.21 -27.21 -4.84
CA TRP A 476 14.98 -28.08 -5.69
C TRP A 476 16.41 -28.04 -5.15
N SER A 477 16.76 -29.05 -4.35
CA SER A 477 18.15 -29.29 -3.99
C SER A 477 18.85 -29.73 -5.26
N TRP A 478 19.52 -28.80 -5.91
CA TRP A 478 20.64 -29.17 -6.77
C TRP A 478 21.67 -29.79 -5.84
N GLU A 479 21.76 -31.13 -5.82
CA GLU A 479 23.03 -31.76 -5.47
C GLU A 479 24.05 -31.16 -6.43
N GLU A 480 25.04 -30.45 -5.87
CA GLU A 480 26.17 -29.99 -6.64
C GLU A 480 26.75 -31.20 -7.39
N PRO A 481 26.92 -31.15 -8.72
CA PRO A 481 27.69 -32.19 -9.38
C PRO A 481 29.07 -32.23 -8.71
N PRO A 482 29.58 -33.41 -8.34
CA PRO A 482 30.85 -33.50 -7.64
C PRO A 482 31.93 -32.80 -8.46
N THR A 483 32.71 -31.97 -7.77
CA THR A 483 33.87 -31.25 -8.30
C THR A 483 34.71 -32.17 -9.18
N PRO A 484 35.05 -31.82 -10.44
CA PRO A 484 35.85 -32.68 -11.27
C PRO A 484 37.23 -32.85 -10.61
N MET A 485 37.56 -34.08 -10.22
CA MET A 485 38.89 -34.44 -9.75
C MET A 485 39.92 -34.12 -10.85
N PRO A 486 41.11 -33.61 -10.50
CA PRO A 486 42.17 -33.42 -11.48
C PRO A 486 42.66 -34.80 -11.93
N TRP A 487 42.37 -35.16 -13.19
CA TRP A 487 42.91 -36.36 -13.80
C TRP A 487 44.39 -36.16 -14.11
N PRO A 488 45.29 -37.07 -13.69
CA PRO A 488 46.63 -37.15 -14.25
C PRO A 488 46.54 -37.79 -15.64
N PHE A 489 47.34 -37.29 -16.57
CA PHE A 489 47.50 -37.87 -17.90
C PHE A 489 47.99 -39.32 -17.81
N GLU A 490 47.27 -40.25 -18.44
CA GLU A 490 47.86 -41.46 -19.03
C GLU A 490 47.11 -41.79 -20.33
N ILE A 491 47.87 -41.86 -21.42
CA ILE A 491 47.40 -42.14 -22.78
C ILE A 491 47.43 -43.65 -22.99
N LEU A 492 46.30 -44.29 -23.29
CA LEU A 492 46.23 -45.62 -23.93
C LEU A 492 44.97 -45.74 -24.85
N PRO A 493 45.01 -46.60 -25.89
CA PRO A 493 44.41 -46.38 -27.21
C PRO A 493 42.92 -46.79 -27.35
N PRO A 494 42.24 -46.40 -28.45
CA PRO A 494 40.81 -46.60 -28.62
C PRO A 494 40.53 -47.99 -29.19
N ASP A 495 39.66 -48.76 -28.54
CA ASP A 495 38.84 -49.73 -29.24
C ASP A 495 37.61 -50.18 -28.43
N LEU A 496 36.56 -50.46 -29.20
CA LEU A 496 35.27 -51.10 -28.87
C LEU A 496 34.13 -50.17 -28.40
N MET A 497 33.36 -49.78 -29.41
CA MET A 497 31.93 -49.45 -29.36
C MET A 497 31.11 -50.53 -28.64
N GLU A 498 30.06 -50.11 -27.92
CA GLU A 498 28.80 -50.87 -27.92
C GLU A 498 27.61 -49.95 -27.58
N ALA A 499 26.44 -50.37 -28.07
CA ALA A 499 25.29 -49.53 -28.39
C ALA A 499 24.27 -49.35 -27.24
N THR A 500 23.40 -48.37 -27.48
CA THR A 500 22.15 -47.88 -26.85
C THR A 500 21.26 -48.93 -26.13
N PRO A 501 20.34 -48.49 -25.25
CA PRO A 501 18.98 -48.27 -25.76
C PRO A 501 18.22 -47.02 -25.24
N THR A 502 17.32 -46.57 -26.11
CA THR A 502 16.33 -45.49 -26.06
C THR A 502 15.29 -45.66 -24.93
N PRO A 503 14.77 -44.59 -24.29
CA PRO A 503 13.66 -44.71 -23.35
C PRO A 503 12.28 -44.68 -24.05
N GLU A 504 11.38 -45.53 -23.57
CA GLU A 504 9.99 -45.72 -23.99
C GLU A 504 9.10 -44.49 -23.72
N GLN A 505 8.12 -44.27 -24.61
CA GLN A 505 7.10 -43.23 -24.52
C GLN A 505 5.95 -43.66 -23.59
N PHE A 506 5.57 -42.80 -22.64
CA PHE A 506 4.35 -42.95 -21.85
C PHE A 506 3.14 -42.31 -22.57
N PRO A 507 1.93 -42.89 -22.48
CA PRO A 507 0.74 -42.41 -23.18
C PRO A 507 0.10 -41.17 -22.52
N VAL A 508 -0.41 -40.28 -23.37
CA VAL A 508 -1.16 -39.05 -23.02
C VAL A 508 -2.59 -39.39 -22.58
N PRO A 509 -3.13 -38.81 -21.49
CA PRO A 509 -4.53 -39.02 -21.11
C PRO A 509 -5.50 -38.18 -21.94
N THR A 510 -6.59 -38.80 -22.36
CA THR A 510 -7.68 -38.25 -23.17
C THR A 510 -8.66 -37.45 -22.30
N VAL A 511 -9.04 -36.24 -22.75
CA VAL A 511 -10.03 -35.37 -22.10
C VAL A 511 -11.46 -35.87 -22.44
N PRO A 512 -12.39 -36.01 -21.47
CA PRO A 512 -13.78 -36.33 -21.77
C PRO A 512 -14.57 -35.09 -22.22
N MET A 513 -15.44 -35.29 -23.21
CA MET A 513 -16.37 -34.29 -23.76
C MET A 513 -17.45 -33.88 -22.75
N LEU A 514 -17.77 -32.58 -22.72
CA LEU A 514 -18.91 -32.01 -22.00
C LEU A 514 -20.25 -32.37 -22.67
N PRO A 515 -21.35 -32.58 -21.91
CA PRO A 515 -22.70 -32.77 -22.46
C PRO A 515 -23.36 -31.42 -22.84
N PRO A 516 -24.41 -31.44 -23.69
CA PRO A 516 -25.04 -30.23 -24.18
C PRO A 516 -26.23 -29.76 -23.31
N GLU A 517 -26.63 -28.50 -23.56
CA GLU A 517 -27.90 -27.83 -23.24
C GLU A 517 -28.02 -27.02 -21.93
N LEU A 518 -28.05 -25.69 -22.12
CA LEU A 518 -28.73 -24.69 -21.28
C LEU A 518 -29.55 -23.78 -22.22
N PRO A 519 -30.72 -23.25 -21.79
CA PRO A 519 -31.72 -22.65 -22.68
C PRO A 519 -31.48 -21.16 -22.99
N ASP A 520 -32.19 -20.72 -24.04
CA ASP A 520 -32.13 -19.44 -24.77
C ASP A 520 -32.00 -18.16 -23.93
N ILE A 521 -31.06 -17.31 -24.36
CA ILE A 521 -30.96 -15.89 -23.97
C ILE A 521 -31.73 -15.05 -25.00
N LEU A 522 -32.69 -14.28 -24.49
CA LEU A 522 -33.47 -13.28 -25.22
C LEU A 522 -32.56 -12.16 -25.75
N GLN A 523 -32.73 -11.84 -27.04
CA GLN A 523 -32.15 -10.67 -27.70
C GLN A 523 -32.87 -9.38 -27.26
N PRO A 524 -32.17 -8.23 -27.13
CA PRO A 524 -32.81 -6.92 -27.07
C PRO A 524 -32.69 -6.20 -28.42
N ASP A 525 -33.81 -6.13 -29.15
CA ASP A 525 -34.07 -5.10 -30.15
C ASP A 525 -35.31 -4.29 -29.72
N ASP A 526 -35.36 -3.04 -30.18
CA ASP A 526 -36.44 -2.03 -30.10
C ASP A 526 -36.30 -0.93 -29.04
N TYR A 527 -35.58 0.14 -29.43
CA TYR A 527 -36.05 1.51 -29.16
C TYR A 527 -35.97 2.37 -30.45
N PRO A 528 -37.00 3.17 -30.76
CA PRO A 528 -37.14 3.81 -32.06
C PRO A 528 -36.45 5.18 -32.13
N THR A 529 -35.95 5.46 -33.33
CA THR A 529 -35.51 6.77 -33.83
C THR A 529 -36.69 7.72 -34.07
N PRO A 530 -36.53 9.04 -33.87
CA PRO A 530 -37.39 10.04 -34.51
C PRO A 530 -36.66 10.73 -35.68
N SER A 531 -37.39 10.88 -36.79
CA SER A 531 -37.05 11.71 -37.96
C SER A 531 -37.57 13.16 -37.80
N PRO A 532 -37.10 14.10 -38.65
CA PRO A 532 -37.21 15.55 -38.41
C PRO A 532 -38.37 16.22 -39.18
N GLU A 533 -38.86 17.34 -38.67
CA GLU A 533 -39.62 18.35 -39.44
C GLU A 533 -39.02 19.76 -39.25
N SER A 534 -39.19 20.55 -40.31
CA SER A 534 -38.59 21.83 -40.67
C SER A 534 -39.33 23.06 -40.12
N ASP A 535 -38.63 24.19 -39.92
CA ASP A 535 -38.99 25.47 -40.56
C ASP A 535 -37.96 26.63 -40.37
N THR A 536 -37.57 27.21 -41.52
CA THR A 536 -37.28 28.64 -41.87
C THR A 536 -36.19 29.51 -41.18
N LEU A 537 -35.06 29.66 -41.89
CA LEU A 537 -34.21 30.84 -42.32
C LEU A 537 -34.48 32.30 -41.83
N PRO A 538 -33.56 33.32 -42.03
CA PRO A 538 -32.29 33.36 -42.80
C PRO A 538 -31.03 34.08 -42.20
N TRP A 539 -29.89 33.75 -42.84
CA TRP A 539 -28.56 34.39 -43.09
C TRP A 539 -28.46 35.94 -43.24
N PRO A 540 -27.25 36.61 -43.21
CA PRO A 540 -26.05 36.26 -44.02
C PRO A 540 -24.59 36.49 -43.52
N TRP A 541 -23.70 35.82 -44.28
CA TRP A 541 -22.22 35.77 -44.46
C TRP A 541 -21.53 37.12 -44.83
N PRO A 542 -20.20 37.22 -45.16
CA PRO A 542 -19.13 36.20 -45.45
C PRO A 542 -17.75 36.48 -44.78
N GLY A 543 -16.66 35.72 -44.89
CA GLY A 543 -16.23 34.53 -45.63
C GLY A 543 -14.68 34.57 -45.80
N ALA A 544 -13.99 33.42 -45.87
CA ALA A 544 -12.78 33.18 -46.68
C ALA A 544 -12.18 31.78 -46.40
N THR A 545 -11.98 31.03 -47.48
CA THR A 545 -11.30 29.73 -47.56
C THR A 545 -10.21 29.88 -48.61
N ILE A 546 -8.97 29.44 -48.37
CA ILE A 546 -8.04 29.01 -49.45
C ILE A 546 -7.18 27.83 -48.94
N THR A 547 -7.17 26.79 -49.76
CA THR A 547 -6.44 25.50 -49.71
C THR A 547 -5.00 25.57 -50.27
N PRO A 548 -4.18 24.48 -50.20
CA PRO A 548 -2.71 24.52 -50.12
C PRO A 548 -1.96 24.12 -51.41
N THR A 549 -0.61 24.18 -51.36
CA THR A 549 0.50 23.47 -52.10
C THR A 549 1.62 24.44 -52.58
N PRO A 550 2.84 24.00 -53.01
CA PRO A 550 3.69 22.82 -52.68
C PRO A 550 5.22 23.11 -52.49
N GLU A 551 5.94 22.10 -51.99
CA GLU A 551 7.33 21.61 -52.26
C GLU A 551 8.59 22.51 -52.44
N GLY A 552 9.60 22.25 -51.57
CA GLY A 552 11.04 22.00 -51.91
C GLY A 552 12.07 23.14 -51.71
N PRO A 553 13.40 22.87 -51.51
CA PRO A 553 14.11 21.62 -51.22
C PRO A 553 15.09 21.68 -50.00
N MET A 554 15.65 20.51 -49.67
CA MET A 554 16.70 20.25 -48.69
C MET A 554 18.07 20.88 -49.03
N TRP A 555 18.84 21.28 -48.01
CA TRP A 555 20.31 21.22 -48.02
C TRP A 555 20.90 21.09 -46.61
N PHE A 556 21.81 20.11 -46.45
CA PHE A 556 22.66 19.90 -45.27
C PHE A 556 23.79 20.95 -45.20
N PRO A 557 24.38 21.20 -44.02
CA PRO A 557 25.75 20.72 -43.83
C PRO A 557 26.05 20.23 -42.40
N SER A 558 27.15 19.47 -42.29
CA SER A 558 27.86 19.03 -41.08
C SER A 558 29.36 19.05 -41.42
N PRO A 559 30.30 18.93 -40.47
CA PRO A 559 30.47 19.63 -39.19
C PRO A 559 31.85 20.34 -39.13
N GLU A 560 32.10 21.10 -38.05
CA GLU A 560 33.40 21.36 -37.37
C GLU A 560 33.49 22.81 -36.84
N GLU A 561 33.41 22.99 -35.52
CA GLU A 561 34.41 23.71 -34.70
C GLU A 561 33.98 23.78 -33.19
N PRO A 562 34.94 23.88 -32.25
CA PRO A 562 34.80 23.48 -30.84
C PRO A 562 34.16 24.54 -29.91
N PRO A 563 33.74 24.18 -28.68
CA PRO A 563 32.95 25.05 -27.82
C PRO A 563 33.77 26.15 -27.13
N VAL A 564 33.13 27.33 -27.05
CA VAL A 564 33.55 28.53 -26.31
C VAL A 564 33.50 28.27 -24.79
N PRO A 565 34.50 28.69 -23.99
CA PRO A 565 34.50 28.48 -22.54
C PRO A 565 33.54 29.44 -21.81
N TRP A 566 32.85 28.91 -20.80
CA TRP A 566 32.03 29.64 -19.86
C TRP A 566 32.87 30.58 -18.97
N PRO A 567 32.37 31.78 -18.59
CA PRO A 567 33.11 32.67 -17.72
C PRO A 567 33.16 32.12 -16.28
N THR A 568 34.37 32.04 -15.75
CA THR A 568 34.69 31.76 -14.35
C THR A 568 34.08 32.82 -13.42
N ALA A 569 33.27 32.39 -12.45
CA ALA A 569 32.83 33.23 -11.35
C ALA A 569 33.99 33.42 -10.35
N THR A 570 34.42 34.66 -10.16
CA THR A 570 35.32 35.11 -9.10
C THR A 570 34.59 35.08 -7.75
N PRO A 571 35.24 34.64 -6.64
CA PRO A 571 34.60 34.59 -5.33
C PRO A 571 34.49 35.98 -4.71
N LEU A 572 33.32 36.30 -4.16
CA LEU A 572 33.08 37.47 -3.31
C LEU A 572 33.73 37.27 -1.92
N PRO A 573 34.23 38.34 -1.28
CA PRO A 573 34.95 38.25 -0.02
C PRO A 573 34.02 38.00 1.18
N VAL A 574 34.55 37.24 2.13
CA VAL A 574 33.97 36.93 3.43
C VAL A 574 34.05 38.16 4.34
N GLU A 575 32.90 38.72 4.72
CA GLU A 575 32.81 39.65 5.86
C GLU A 575 32.52 38.88 7.15
N ASN A 576 33.47 38.98 8.07
CA ASN A 576 33.32 38.60 9.48
C ASN A 576 32.30 39.50 10.16
N SER A 577 31.24 38.92 10.72
CA SER A 577 30.54 39.52 11.85
C SER A 577 30.30 38.47 12.93
N ALA A 578 31.08 38.59 13.99
CA ALA A 578 30.76 38.02 15.29
C ALA A 578 29.62 38.84 15.90
N ILE A 579 28.71 38.20 16.65
CA ILE A 579 28.35 38.52 18.06
C ILE A 579 27.04 37.82 18.49
N ALA A 580 27.20 37.05 19.57
CA ALA A 580 26.32 36.79 20.72
C ALA A 580 24.89 36.20 20.58
N THR A 581 24.75 35.01 21.18
CA THR A 581 23.61 34.48 21.95
C THR A 581 23.13 35.46 23.04
N PRO A 582 21.86 35.43 23.47
CA PRO A 582 21.31 34.35 24.30
C PRO A 582 20.39 33.37 23.57
#